data_AF-A0A8T6UAI8-F1
#
_entry.id   AF-A0A8T6UAI8-F1
#
_cell.length_a   1.000
_cell.length_b   1.000
_cell.length_c   1.000
_cell.angle_alpha   90.00
_cell.angle_beta   90.00
_cell.angle_gamma   90.00
#
_symmetry.space_group_name_H-M   'P 1'
#
loop_
_entity.id
_entity.type
_entity.pdbx_description
1 polymer ?
#
loop_
_entity_poly.entity_id
_entity_poly.type
_entity_poly.pdbx_seq_one_letter_code
_entity_poly.pdbx_strand_id
1 'polypeptide(L)' 'VTRMYWTFDPLESRNAYLNLSRLGAVVREYAPDMYGVSDSPLHRGLGTDRFVVTWELDTARVQA' A
#
# COMPACT_ATOMS: atom_id res chain seq x y z
N VAL A 1 -7.78 12.05 -14.20
CA VAL A 1 -6.96 10.92 -13.71
C VAL A 1 -7.92 9.79 -13.38
N THR A 2 -7.75 8.59 -13.94
CA THR A 2 -8.65 7.43 -13.72
C THR A 2 -7.99 6.35 -12.86
N ARG A 3 -6.66 6.37 -12.74
CA ARG A 3 -5.88 5.35 -12.05
C ARG A 3 -4.73 5.96 -11.25
N MET A 4 -4.50 5.46 -10.04
CA MET A 4 -3.40 5.87 -9.16
C MET A 4 -2.62 4.66 -8.64
N TYR A 5 -1.34 4.85 -8.35
CA TYR A 5 -0.42 3.84 -7.81
C TYR A 5 0.38 4.40 -6.66
N TRP A 6 0.55 3.60 -5.62
CA TRP A 6 1.44 3.90 -4.49
C TRP A 6 1.77 2.64 -3.71
N THR A 7 2.60 2.78 -2.69
CA THR A 7 3.01 1.71 -1.81
C THR A 7 2.60 1.95 -0.37
N PHE A 8 2.37 0.89 0.40
CA PHE A 8 2.17 0.99 1.85
C PHE A 8 2.76 -0.22 2.59
N ASP A 9 2.99 -0.07 3.90
CA ASP A 9 3.49 -1.13 4.78
C ASP A 9 2.39 -2.19 5.00
N PRO A 10 2.61 -3.48 4.66
CA PRO A 10 1.61 -4.54 4.84
C PRO A 10 1.27 -4.82 6.31
N LEU A 11 2.17 -4.52 7.25
CA LEU A 11 1.99 -4.78 8.68
C LEU A 11 1.25 -3.64 9.41
N GLU A 12 1.16 -2.46 8.80
CA GLU A 12 0.37 -1.34 9.31
C GLU A 12 -1.13 -1.55 9.07
N SER A 13 -1.78 -2.32 9.95
CA SER A 13 -3.17 -2.78 9.82
C SER A 13 -4.18 -1.65 9.57
N ARG A 14 -3.99 -0.47 10.20
CA ARG A 14 -4.86 0.69 9.98
C ARG A 14 -4.72 1.23 8.55
N ASN A 15 -3.51 1.22 8.02
CA ASN A 15 -3.22 1.62 6.65
C ASN A 15 -3.76 0.58 5.66
N ALA A 16 -3.64 -0.72 5.97
CA ALA A 16 -4.26 -1.79 5.18
C ALA A 16 -5.78 -1.62 5.07
N TYR A 17 -6.47 -1.34 6.19
CA TYR A 17 -7.91 -1.09 6.18
C TYR A 17 -8.30 0.13 5.34
N LEU A 18 -7.55 1.24 5.46
CA LEU A 18 -7.76 2.43 4.65
C LEU A 18 -7.62 2.12 3.15
N ASN A 19 -6.47 1.57 2.74
CA ASN A 19 -6.17 1.34 1.33
C ASN A 19 -7.10 0.29 0.70
N LEU A 20 -7.33 -0.83 1.38
CA LEU A 20 -7.98 -1.99 0.76
C LEU A 20 -9.50 -1.98 0.96
N SER A 21 -9.98 -1.52 2.11
CA SER A 21 -11.41 -1.56 2.47
C SER A 21 -12.11 -0.22 2.26
N ARG A 22 -11.47 0.91 2.61
CA ARG A 22 -12.11 2.23 2.51
C ARG A 22 -11.96 2.85 1.12
N LEU A 23 -10.75 2.82 0.56
CA LEU A 23 -10.50 3.32 -0.79
C LEU A 23 -10.86 2.30 -1.86
N GLY A 24 -10.75 1.00 -1.56
CA GLY A 24 -10.95 -0.04 -2.55
C GLY A 24 -9.77 -0.16 -3.52
N ALA A 25 -8.55 0.19 -3.09
CA ALA A 25 -7.33 -0.13 -3.83
C ALA A 25 -7.07 -1.65 -3.83
N VAL A 26 -6.37 -2.13 -4.85
CA VAL A 26 -6.06 -3.55 -5.06
C VAL A 26 -4.54 -3.73 -5.06
N VAL A 27 -4.04 -4.67 -4.24
CA VAL A 27 -2.64 -5.07 -4.25
C VAL A 27 -2.30 -5.74 -5.57
N ARG A 28 -1.26 -5.25 -6.25
CA ARG A 28 -0.76 -5.81 -7.50
C ARG A 28 0.57 -6.52 -7.33
N GLU A 29 1.39 -6.07 -6.39
CA GLU A 29 2.73 -6.60 -6.17
C GLU A 29 3.11 -6.51 -4.69
N TYR A 30 3.92 -7.47 -4.26
CA TYR A 30 4.63 -7.45 -3.00
C TYR A 30 6.12 -7.21 -3.28
N ALA A 31 6.63 -6.09 -2.79
CA ALA A 31 8.03 -5.71 -2.91
C ALA A 31 8.74 -5.97 -1.58
N PRO A 32 9.56 -7.02 -1.46
CA PRO A 32 10.33 -7.28 -0.26
C PRO A 32 11.42 -6.22 -0.08
N ASP A 33 11.61 -5.75 1.16
CA ASP A 33 12.64 -4.78 1.55
C ASP A 33 12.82 -3.62 0.54
N MET A 34 11.73 -2.95 0.19
CA MET A 34 11.69 -1.95 -0.88
C MET A 34 12.71 -0.81 -0.70
N TYR A 35 13.07 -0.50 0.54
CA TYR A 35 14.06 0.53 0.87
C TYR A 35 15.39 -0.04 1.37
N GLY A 36 15.54 -1.37 1.39
CA GLY A 36 16.71 -2.06 1.90
C GLY A 36 16.96 -1.82 3.39
N VAL A 37 18.23 -1.82 3.78
CA VAL A 37 18.66 -1.51 5.16
C VAL A 37 18.40 -0.03 5.43
N SER A 38 17.47 0.24 6.33
CA SER A 38 17.08 1.59 6.69
C SER A 38 17.33 1.84 8.17
N ASP A 39 18.20 2.81 8.48
CA ASP A 39 18.39 3.33 9.84
C ASP A 39 17.29 4.33 10.25
N SER A 40 16.22 4.42 9.45
CA SER A 40 15.12 5.34 9.72
C SER A 40 14.43 4.96 11.04
N PRO A 41 14.22 5.93 11.96
CA PRO A 41 13.41 5.72 13.16
C PRO A 41 11.98 5.25 12.84
N LEU A 42 11.49 5.50 11.63
CA LEU A 42 10.18 5.06 11.17
C LEU A 42 10.10 3.53 11.06
N HIS A 43 11.16 2.90 10.56
CA HIS A 43 11.20 1.46 10.34
C HIS A 43 11.68 0.69 11.59
N ARG A 44 12.37 1.36 12.53
CA ARG A 44 12.83 0.79 13.82
C ARG A 44 13.57 -0.56 13.68
N GLY A 45 14.30 -0.74 12.57
CA GLY A 45 15.01 -1.98 12.27
C GLY A 45 14.13 -3.13 11.77
N LEU A 46 12.84 -2.90 11.50
CA LEU A 46 12.00 -3.83 10.75
C LEU A 46 12.30 -3.75 9.25
N GLY A 47 12.05 -4.85 8.54
CA GLY A 47 12.15 -4.92 7.09
C GLY A 47 11.25 -3.87 6.41
N THR A 48 11.62 -3.47 5.20
CA THR A 48 10.94 -2.38 4.49
C THR A 48 10.00 -2.88 3.39
N ASP A 49 9.35 -4.01 3.68
CA ASP A 49 8.38 -4.64 2.79
C ASP A 49 7.24 -3.69 2.42
N ARG A 50 6.80 -3.73 1.17
CA ARG A 50 5.71 -2.89 0.67
C ARG A 50 4.75 -3.65 -0.21
N PHE A 51 3.46 -3.37 -0.05
CA PHE A 51 2.49 -3.65 -1.09
C PHE A 51 2.45 -2.50 -2.08
N VAL A 52 2.55 -2.82 -3.37
CA VAL A 52 2.23 -1.89 -4.46
C VAL A 52 0.76 -2.06 -4.78
N VAL A 53 0.00 -0.98 -4.68
CA VAL A 53 -1.44 -0.98 -4.95
C VAL A 53 -1.80 -0.14 -6.17
N THR A 54 -2.91 -0.51 -6.78
CA THR A 54 -3.58 0.29 -7.80
C THR A 54 -4.97 0.66 -7.32
N TRP A 55 -5.35 1.92 -7.52
CA TRP A 55 -6.70 2.41 -7.28
C TRP A 55 -7.31 2.87 -8.60
N GLU A 56 -8.31 2.10 -9.05
CA GLU A 56 -9.08 2.35 -10.27
C GLU A 56 -10.36 3.10 -9.89
N LEU A 57 -10.33 4.43 -10.09
CA LEU A 57 -11.32 5.37 -9.56
C LEU A 57 -12.70 5.23 -10.21
N ASP A 58 -12.75 4.72 -11.43
CA ASP A 58 -13.95 4.58 -12.27
C ASP A 58 -14.59 3.19 -12.21
N THR A 59 -14.16 2.34 -11.28
CA THR A 59 -14.72 1.00 -11.10
C THR A 59 -15.90 0.98 -10.13
N ALA A 60 -16.82 0.04 -10.34
CA ALA A 60 -17.96 -0.18 -9.44
C ALA A 60 -17.54 -0.44 -7.98
N ARG A 61 -16.31 -0.92 -7.74
CA ARG A 61 -15.75 -1.12 -6.40
C ARG A 61 -15.59 0.19 -5.62
N VAL A 62 -15.35 1.30 -6.32
CA VAL A 62 -15.03 2.61 -5.73
C VAL A 62 -16.25 3.55 -5.75
N GLN A 63 -17.15 3.39 -6.72
CA GLN A 63 -18.31 4.27 -6.96
C GLN A 63 -19.54 3.99 -6.06
N ALA A 64 -19.34 3.43 -4.87
CA ALA A 64 -20.43 3.06 -3.94
C ALA A 64 -21.08 4.27 -3.25
#